data_AF-A0A950L6D8-F1
#
_entry.id   AF-A0A950L6D8-F1
#
_cell.length_a   1.000
_cell.length_b   1.000
_cell.length_c   1.000
_cell.angle_alpha   90.00
_cell.angle_beta   90.00
_cell.angle_gamma   90.00
#
_symmetry.space_group_name_H-M   'P 1'
#
loop_
_entity.id
_entity.type
_entity.pdbx_description
1 polymer ?
#
loop_
_entity_poly.entity_id
_entity_poly.type
_entity_poly.pdbx_seq_one_letter_code
_entity_poly.pdbx_strand_id
1 'polypeptide(L)'
;MTRLTISEDPGEEFTVRGHNTVLDADDDEVVFYSDVKEVKVVPERESFTIQVLTPAFAVEMDFSDADSVRDALVQFEAKKVLEVDFGTPNSVRITPSTSEMTEA
;
A
#
# COMPACT_ATOMS: atom_id res chain seq x y z
N MET A 1 12.00 -0.62 -5.20
CA MET A 1 11.44 -0.21 -3.91
C MET A 1 10.16 0.55 -4.15
N THR A 2 9.29 0.62 -3.15
CA THR A 2 8.06 1.45 -3.21
C THR A 2 8.40 2.92 -3.45
N ARG A 3 7.56 3.58 -4.24
CA ARG A 3 7.59 5.02 -4.49
C ARG A 3 6.29 5.63 -3.99
N LEU A 4 6.39 6.74 -3.25
CA LEU A 4 5.25 7.50 -2.76
C LEU A 4 5.22 8.89 -3.42
N THR A 5 4.07 9.27 -3.97
CA THR A 5 3.80 10.65 -4.39
C THR A 5 3.03 11.34 -3.27
N ILE A 6 3.54 12.48 -2.80
CA ILE A 6 3.02 13.18 -1.62
C ILE A 6 2.37 14.50 -2.05
N SER A 7 1.20 14.80 -1.47
CA SER A 7 0.46 16.06 -1.59
C SER A 7 0.86 17.03 -0.47
N GLU A 8 0.82 18.33 -0.78
CA GLU A 8 1.08 19.39 0.21
C GLU A 8 -0.05 19.46 1.26
N ASP A 9 -1.28 19.17 0.82
CA ASP A 9 -2.51 19.12 1.61
C ASP A 9 -2.99 17.68 1.85
N PRO A 10 -3.66 17.42 3.00
CA PRO A 10 -4.25 16.12 3.29
C PRO A 10 -5.37 15.76 2.30
N GLY A 11 -5.28 14.58 1.71
CA GLY A 11 -6.26 14.02 0.79
C GLY A 11 -7.31 13.15 1.48
N GLU A 12 -8.37 12.81 0.73
CA GLU A 12 -9.42 11.88 1.16
C GLU A 12 -9.14 10.44 0.73
N GLU A 13 -8.33 10.28 -0.32
CA GLU A 13 -7.97 9.02 -0.96
C GLU A 13 -6.54 9.05 -1.50
N PHE A 14 -6.03 7.87 -1.85
CA PHE A 14 -4.79 7.69 -2.59
C PHE A 14 -4.93 6.56 -3.60
N THR A 15 -4.22 6.68 -4.72
CA THR A 15 -4.15 5.60 -5.73
C THR A 15 -3.01 4.64 -5.40
N VAL A 16 -3.21 3.36 -5.66
CA VAL A 16 -2.23 2.30 -5.47
C VAL A 16 -2.03 1.60 -6.81
N ARG A 17 -0.80 1.62 -7.30
CA ARG A 17 -0.35 0.80 -8.40
C ARG A 17 0.52 -0.31 -7.87
N GLY A 18 0.11 -1.54 -8.12
CA GLY A 18 0.80 -2.71 -7.60
C GLY A 18 0.51 -3.95 -8.38
N HIS A 19 1.25 -5.00 -8.06
CA HIS A 19 1.01 -6.32 -8.62
C HIS A 19 -0.13 -7.00 -7.87
N ASN A 20 -1.23 -7.30 -8.58
CA ASN A 20 -2.35 -8.06 -8.05
C ASN A 20 -1.98 -9.55 -8.00
N THR A 21 -1.85 -10.08 -6.79
CA THR A 21 -1.35 -11.44 -6.56
C THR A 21 -2.32 -12.55 -6.95
N VAL A 22 -3.61 -12.22 -7.18
CA VAL A 22 -4.62 -13.18 -7.62
C VAL A 22 -4.70 -13.25 -9.14
N LEU A 23 -4.60 -12.10 -9.81
CA LEU A 23 -4.64 -12.02 -11.27
C LEU A 23 -3.27 -12.26 -11.91
N ASP A 24 -2.19 -12.27 -11.11
CA ASP A 24 -0.80 -12.34 -11.57
C ASP A 24 -0.50 -11.24 -12.61
N ALA A 25 -1.05 -10.05 -12.37
CA ALA A 25 -1.01 -8.90 -13.28
C ALA A 25 -0.94 -7.59 -12.49
N ASP A 26 -0.43 -6.54 -13.13
CA ASP A 26 -0.41 -5.20 -12.54
C ASP A 26 -1.81 -4.57 -12.57
N ASP A 27 -2.18 -3.90 -11.48
CA ASP A 27 -3.52 -3.39 -11.23
C ASP A 27 -3.45 -2.03 -10.51
N ASP A 28 -4.47 -1.20 -10.75
CA ASP A 28 -4.61 0.15 -10.20
C ASP A 28 -5.85 0.18 -9.29
N GLU A 29 -5.65 0.43 -8.01
CA GLU A 29 -6.73 0.51 -7.02
C GLU A 29 -6.79 1.88 -6.36
N VAL A 30 -7.98 2.30 -5.97
CA VAL A 30 -8.21 3.55 -5.22
C VAL A 30 -8.56 3.22 -3.78
N VAL A 31 -7.81 3.79 -2.83
CA VAL A 31 -8.02 3.59 -1.40
C VAL A 31 -8.45 4.91 -0.75
N PHE A 32 -9.65 4.93 -0.16
CA PHE A 32 -10.06 6.03 0.70
C PHE A 32 -9.40 5.89 2.07
N TYR A 33 -8.86 6.98 2.62
CA TYR A 33 -8.28 6.99 3.96
C TYR A 33 -9.29 6.62 5.05
N SER A 34 -10.59 6.83 4.79
CA SER A 34 -11.66 6.42 5.72
C SER A 34 -11.89 4.90 5.75
N ASP A 35 -11.47 4.18 4.71
CA ASP A 35 -11.58 2.71 4.63
C ASP A 35 -10.34 2.00 5.16
N VAL A 36 -9.25 2.73 5.43
CA VAL A 36 -8.05 2.16 6.04
C VAL A 36 -8.37 1.71 7.46
N LYS A 37 -8.38 0.38 7.68
CA LYS A 37 -8.62 -0.22 8.99
C LYS A 37 -7.37 -0.23 9.85
N GLU A 38 -6.23 -0.52 9.25
CA GLU A 38 -4.96 -0.70 9.94
C GLU A 38 -3.80 -0.41 8.98
N VAL A 39 -2.78 0.28 9.48
CA VAL A 39 -1.47 0.39 8.83
C VAL A 39 -0.46 -0.21 9.80
N LYS A 40 0.30 -1.21 9.35
CA LYS A 40 1.33 -1.86 10.19
C LYS A 40 2.62 -2.08 9.43
N VAL A 41 3.71 -2.21 10.19
CA VAL A 41 5.03 -2.55 9.67
C VAL A 41 5.33 -4.01 9.97
N VAL A 42 5.65 -4.77 8.94
CA VAL A 42 6.15 -6.14 9.03
C VAL A 42 7.65 -6.10 8.75
N PRO A 43 8.50 -6.36 9.75
CA PRO A 43 9.93 -6.47 9.52
C PRO A 43 10.23 -7.79 8.81
N GLU A 44 10.90 -7.72 7.66
CA GLU A 44 11.51 -8.86 6.99
C GLU A 44 13.02 -8.88 7.25
N ARG A 45 13.70 -9.97 6.91
CA ARG A 45 15.13 -10.16 7.27
C ARG A 45 16.05 -9.04 6.76
N GLU A 46 15.72 -8.46 5.60
CA GLU A 46 16.55 -7.46 4.90
C GLU A 46 15.74 -6.24 4.41
N SER A 47 14.44 -6.19 4.71
CA SER A 47 13.51 -5.17 4.24
C SER A 47 12.43 -4.91 5.28
N PHE A 48 11.68 -3.84 5.08
CA PHE A 48 10.50 -3.53 5.87
C PHE A 48 9.31 -3.39 4.95
N THR A 49 8.23 -4.06 5.27
CA THR A 49 7.00 -4.00 4.50
C THR A 49 5.95 -3.24 5.29
N ILE A 50 5.43 -2.14 4.74
CA ILE A 50 4.23 -1.50 5.27
C ILE A 50 3.03 -2.21 4.66
N GLN A 51 2.13 -2.71 5.52
CA GLN A 51 0.87 -3.29 5.11
C GLN A 51 -0.28 -2.35 5.48
N VAL A 52 -1.06 -1.94 4.48
CA VAL A 52 -2.30 -1.17 4.65
C VAL A 52 -3.48 -2.11 4.42
N LEU A 53 -4.35 -2.24 5.42
CA LEU A 53 -5.52 -3.11 5.36
C LEU A 53 -6.79 -2.29 5.09
N THR A 54 -7.52 -2.67 4.06
CA THR A 54 -8.86 -2.16 3.74
C THR A 54 -9.88 -3.31 3.85
N PRO A 55 -11.20 -3.04 3.80
CA PRO A 55 -12.21 -4.09 3.73
C PRO A 55 -12.04 -5.00 2.51
N ALA A 56 -11.68 -4.42 1.36
CA ALA A 56 -11.64 -5.11 0.07
C ALA A 56 -10.30 -5.82 -0.19
N PHE A 57 -9.19 -5.24 0.24
CA PHE A 57 -7.85 -5.76 -0.03
C PHE A 57 -6.79 -5.27 0.97
N ALA A 58 -5.63 -5.92 0.93
CA ALA A 58 -4.42 -5.49 1.60
C ALA A 58 -3.41 -4.98 0.57
N VAL A 59 -2.75 -3.88 0.89
CA VAL A 59 -1.64 -3.33 0.11
C VAL A 59 -0.37 -3.54 0.90
N GLU A 60 0.61 -4.21 0.31
CA GLU A 60 1.93 -4.43 0.89
C GLU A 60 2.97 -3.64 0.11
N MET A 61 3.77 -2.85 0.82
CA MET A 61 4.73 -1.90 0.26
C MET A 61 6.12 -2.16 0.82
N ASP A 62 7.06 -2.53 -0.02
CA ASP A 62 8.43 -2.85 0.38
C ASP A 62 9.34 -1.61 0.38
N PHE A 63 10.01 -1.40 1.50
CA PHE A 63 11.01 -0.36 1.75
C PHE A 63 12.35 -0.99 2.12
N SER A 64 13.45 -0.36 1.72
CA SER A 64 14.78 -0.92 1.94
C SER A 64 15.44 -0.51 3.25
N ASP A 65 14.87 0.45 3.98
CA ASP A 65 15.42 0.89 5.26
C ASP A 65 14.32 1.43 6.18
N ALA A 66 14.63 1.45 7.48
CA ALA A 66 13.69 1.83 8.52
C ALA A 66 13.35 3.33 8.49
N ASP A 67 14.23 4.19 7.96
CA ASP A 67 13.98 5.62 7.90
C ASP A 67 12.95 5.95 6.83
N SER A 68 13.02 5.29 5.68
CA SER A 68 12.00 5.36 4.62
C SER A 68 10.64 4.89 5.10
N VAL A 69 10.59 3.84 5.93
CA VAL A 69 9.33 3.37 6.56
C VAL A 69 8.76 4.44 7.49
N ARG A 70 9.61 5.03 8.34
CA ARG A 70 9.16 6.08 9.28
C ARG A 70 8.61 7.28 8.54
N ASP A 71 9.28 7.73 7.48
CA ASP A 71 8.79 8.84 6.67
C ASP A 71 7.44 8.48 6.02
N ALA A 72 7.34 7.31 5.39
CA ALA A 72 6.11 6.82 4.79
C ALA A 72 4.94 6.79 5.79
N LEU A 73 5.15 6.27 7.00
CA LEU A 73 4.14 6.24 8.06
C LEU A 73 3.66 7.66 8.42
N VAL A 74 4.59 8.61 8.58
CA VAL A 74 4.24 10.01 8.86
C VAL A 74 3.37 10.60 7.74
N GLN A 75 3.67 10.28 6.47
CA GLN A 75 2.85 10.75 5.35
C GLN A 75 1.46 10.11 5.33
N PHE A 76 1.34 8.82 5.65
CA PHE A 76 0.03 8.14 5.76
C PHE A 76 -0.81 8.70 6.92
N GLU A 77 -0.20 8.93 8.09
CA GLU A 77 -0.87 9.55 9.24
C GLU A 77 -1.34 10.97 8.93
N ALA A 78 -0.53 11.73 8.19
CA ALA A 78 -0.88 13.06 7.72
C ALA A 78 -1.87 13.06 6.55
N LYS A 79 -2.26 11.89 6.02
CA LYS A 79 -3.07 11.70 4.82
C LYS A 79 -2.53 12.41 3.58
N LYS A 80 -1.21 12.51 3.48
CA LYS A 80 -0.53 13.23 2.40
C LYS A 80 -0.10 12.34 1.26
N VAL A 81 -0.17 11.01 1.39
CA VAL A 81 0.09 10.12 0.25
C VAL A 81 -1.03 10.30 -0.76
N LEU A 82 -0.68 10.62 -2.01
CA LEU A 82 -1.59 10.75 -3.14
C LEU A 82 -1.55 9.51 -4.02
N GLU A 83 -0.36 8.93 -4.19
CA GLU A 83 -0.14 7.75 -5.01
C GLU A 83 0.95 6.88 -4.38
N VAL A 84 0.73 5.57 -4.38
CA VAL A 84 1.70 4.52 -4.08
C VAL A 84 1.97 3.78 -5.38
N ASP A 85 3.24 3.63 -5.75
CA ASP A 85 3.64 3.01 -7.00
C ASP A 85 4.87 2.10 -6.80
N PHE A 86 5.05 1.12 -7.67
CA PHE A 86 6.18 0.20 -7.60
C PHE A 86 7.40 0.76 -8.34
N GLY A 87 8.38 1.29 -7.60
CA GLY A 87 9.66 1.70 -8.19
C GLY A 87 10.50 0.51 -8.72
N THR A 88 10.15 -0.72 -8.35
CA THR A 88 10.64 -1.97 -8.95
C THR A 88 9.51 -3.00 -9.02
N PRO A 89 9.51 -3.95 -9.96
CA PRO A 89 8.47 -4.98 -10.03
C PRO A 89 8.24 -5.65 -8.66
N ASN A 90 6.98 -5.92 -8.33
CA ASN A 90 6.54 -6.57 -7.09
C ASN A 90 6.86 -5.85 -5.77
N SER A 91 7.36 -4.61 -5.79
CA SER A 91 7.58 -3.86 -4.54
C SER A 91 6.29 -3.32 -3.92
N VAL A 92 5.20 -3.28 -4.68
CA VAL A 92 3.84 -3.02 -4.19
C VAL A 92 3.00 -4.22 -4.60
N ARG A 93 2.34 -4.86 -3.63
CA ARG A 93 1.50 -6.03 -3.84
C ARG A 93 0.09 -5.72 -3.37
N ILE A 94 -0.88 -6.03 -4.21
CA ILE A 94 -2.31 -5.90 -3.91
C ILE A 94 -2.84 -7.33 -3.74
N THR A 95 -3.31 -7.61 -2.53
CA THR A 95 -3.85 -8.92 -2.18
C THR A 95 -5.30 -8.74 -1.74
N PRO A 96 -6.30 -9.22 -2.51
CA PRO A 96 -7.69 -9.11 -2.11
C PRO A 96 -7.92 -9.82 -0.76
N SER A 97 -8.75 -9.19 0.08
CA SER A 97 -9.17 -9.77 1.35
C SER A 97 -9.99 -11.01 1.03
N THR A 98 -9.62 -12.16 1.59
CA THR A 98 -10.18 -13.50 1.27
C THR A 98 -11.70 -13.64 1.55
N SER A 99 -12.39 -12.57 1.94
CA SER A 99 -13.83 -12.52 2.15
C SER A 99 -14.65 -12.45 0.86
N GLU A 100 -14.05 -12.21 -0.31
CA GLU A 100 -14.76 -12.13 -1.60
C GLU A 100 -14.27 -13.13 -2.66
N MET A 101 -13.72 -14.28 -2.25
CA MET A 101 -13.74 -15.48 -3.11
C MET A 101 -15.03 -16.28 -2.87
N THR A 102 -16.16 -15.67 -3.17
CA THR A 102 -17.40 -16.35 -3.57
C THR A 102 -17.92 -15.46 -4.69
N GLU A 103 -17.78 -15.81 -5.97
CA GLU A 103 -18.64 -16.63 -6.83
C GLU A 103 -17.95 -16.57 -8.22
N ALA A 104 -17.86 -17.59 -9.10
CA ALA A 104 -18.72 -18.71 -9.41
C ALA A 104 -17.93 -19.83 -10.12
#